data_AF-A0A1Q6WMQ2-F1
#
_entry.id   AF-A0A1Q6WMQ2-F1
#
_cell.length_a   1.000
_cell.length_b   1.000
_cell.length_c   1.000
_cell.angle_alpha   90.00
_cell.angle_beta   90.00
_cell.angle_gamma   90.00
#
_symmetry.space_group_name_H-M   'P 1'
#
loop_
_entity.id
_entity.type
_entity.pdbx_description
1 polymer ?
#
loop_
_entity_poly.entity_id
_entity_poly.type
_entity_poly.pdbx_seq_one_letter_code
_entity_poly.pdbx_strand_id
1 'polypeptide(L)'
;MRAVTRVALAALCSGLSAAPASLWGQGQWVPPQPPCDLPAGHFKVTGGVLYLKNAAEKPNQRDQQLAQARKVLTEAIAQDHQEKNPAAWYYLGRYYFEVSDASGTDTAFARALALQPKCADDISGYRSQIWAKTVNGGLAAWQEGKEDSAVVLFHLAARLDPTNPKPFSALAGLYATKDNDDSALVYYRQAAAAAGSDTTFARDRKDALSNAWRLLVSSGPAATRSAGPSRATPRSSRSWWPPHSPGKRVAPRSLRRTSGSSSGTRPPAPRRWSAPGRPGRRSVSSSRPTARRWRTRSRPRSPRCATISPPIPTP
;
A
#
# COMPACT_ATOMS: atom_id res chain seq x y z
N MET A 1 20.78 -24.58 70.95
CA MET A 1 19.45 -23.95 71.08
C MET A 1 19.40 -22.69 70.23
N ARG A 2 18.22 -22.35 69.67
CA ARG A 2 17.85 -21.22 68.78
C ARG A 2 17.96 -21.56 67.28
N ALA A 3 16.95 -22.24 66.72
CA ALA A 3 15.63 -21.77 66.26
C ALA A 3 15.68 -21.23 64.82
N VAL A 4 15.28 -22.10 63.88
CA VAL A 4 15.10 -21.82 62.45
C VAL A 4 13.64 -21.43 62.23
N THR A 5 13.39 -20.18 61.86
CA THR A 5 12.08 -19.70 61.43
C THR A 5 11.92 -19.93 59.92
N ARG A 6 11.01 -20.83 59.54
CA ARG A 6 10.58 -21.03 58.15
C ARG A 6 9.44 -20.04 57.86
N VAL A 7 9.69 -19.09 56.96
CA VAL A 7 8.64 -18.24 56.38
C VAL A 7 8.04 -18.98 55.19
N ALA A 8 6.75 -19.30 55.28
CA ALA A 8 5.98 -19.88 54.19
C ALA A 8 5.53 -18.75 53.24
N LEU A 9 6.01 -18.75 52.00
CA LEU A 9 5.49 -17.90 50.93
C LEU A 9 4.24 -18.55 50.34
N ALA A 10 3.08 -17.95 50.60
CA ALA A 10 1.84 -18.25 49.90
C ALA A 10 1.84 -17.57 48.52
N ALA A 11 1.86 -18.37 47.46
CA ALA A 11 1.73 -17.89 46.09
C ALA A 11 0.24 -17.64 45.78
N LEU A 12 -0.17 -16.37 45.76
CA LEU A 12 -1.45 -15.97 45.15
C LEU A 12 -1.29 -15.92 43.63
N CYS A 13 -1.75 -16.95 42.93
CA CYS A 13 -1.99 -16.90 41.49
C CYS A 13 -3.22 -16.01 41.23
N SER A 14 -2.97 -14.72 41.01
CA SER A 14 -3.98 -13.83 40.43
C SER A 14 -4.09 -14.13 38.94
N GLY A 15 -5.24 -14.69 38.54
CA GLY A 15 -5.57 -14.92 37.13
C GLY A 15 -5.70 -13.59 36.39
N LEU A 16 -4.63 -13.16 35.72
CA LEU A 16 -4.74 -12.19 34.63
C LEU A 16 -5.40 -12.91 33.45
N SER A 17 -6.69 -12.63 33.23
CA SER A 17 -7.31 -12.84 31.93
C SER A 17 -6.65 -11.88 30.94
N ALA A 18 -5.56 -12.33 30.32
CA ALA A 18 -5.01 -11.67 29.15
C ALA A 18 -6.08 -11.68 28.07
N ALA A 19 -6.56 -10.50 27.67
CA ALA A 19 -7.28 -10.35 26.41
C ALA A 19 -6.44 -10.99 25.29
N PRO A 20 -7.05 -11.68 24.31
CA PRO A 20 -6.30 -12.32 23.25
C PRO A 20 -5.56 -11.22 22.48
N ALA A 21 -4.25 -11.09 22.77
CA ALA A 21 -3.34 -10.36 21.92
C ALA A 21 -3.45 -11.03 20.55
N SER A 22 -3.91 -10.27 19.58
CA SER A 22 -4.18 -10.76 18.24
C SER A 22 -2.91 -11.41 17.69
N LEU A 23 -2.91 -12.74 17.62
CA LEU A 23 -1.81 -13.56 17.14
C LEU A 23 -1.70 -13.43 15.62
N TRP A 24 -1.37 -12.24 15.13
CA TRP A 24 -0.94 -12.04 13.74
C TRP A 24 0.53 -12.47 13.64
N GLY A 25 0.78 -13.75 13.92
CA GLY A 25 2.07 -14.42 13.76
C GLY A 25 2.35 -14.64 12.28
N GLN A 26 3.59 -14.33 11.87
CA GLN A 26 4.08 -14.44 10.50
C GLN A 26 3.76 -15.82 9.88
N GLY A 27 2.88 -15.83 8.87
CA GLY A 27 2.58 -17.01 8.04
C GLY A 27 1.25 -17.73 8.30
N GLN A 28 0.48 -17.34 9.33
CA GLN A 28 -0.81 -17.98 9.60
C GLN A 28 -2.00 -17.12 9.13
N TRP A 29 -2.88 -17.70 8.33
CA TRP A 29 -4.12 -17.05 7.90
C TRP A 29 -5.09 -16.91 9.07
N VAL A 30 -5.41 -15.67 9.44
CA VAL A 30 -6.43 -15.34 10.44
C VAL A 30 -7.71 -14.88 9.72
N PRO A 31 -8.87 -15.52 9.95
CA PRO A 31 -10.15 -15.06 9.42
C PRO A 31 -10.58 -13.75 10.12
N PRO A 32 -11.54 -13.00 9.56
CA PRO A 32 -12.11 -11.82 10.22
C PRO A 32 -12.56 -12.16 11.65
N GLN A 33 -12.21 -11.32 12.62
CA GLN A 33 -12.57 -11.58 14.02
C GLN A 33 -13.96 -11.03 14.36
N PRO A 34 -14.76 -11.71 15.21
CA PRO A 34 -16.04 -11.18 15.69
C PRO A 34 -15.85 -9.78 16.32
N PRO A 35 -16.76 -8.81 16.10
CA PRO A 35 -18.09 -8.92 15.47
C PRO A 35 -18.10 -8.74 13.94
N CYS A 36 -16.94 -8.84 13.27
CA CYS A 36 -16.82 -8.70 11.82
C CYS A 36 -17.24 -9.99 11.08
N ASP A 37 -18.54 -10.22 10.96
CA ASP A 37 -19.06 -11.30 10.12
C ASP A 37 -19.14 -10.88 8.65
N LEU A 38 -18.36 -11.54 7.80
CA LEU A 38 -18.23 -11.25 6.37
C LEU A 38 -18.40 -12.52 5.52
N PRO A 39 -19.64 -12.97 5.25
CA PRO A 39 -19.87 -14.05 4.31
C PRO A 39 -19.42 -13.60 2.91
N ALA A 40 -18.57 -14.40 2.26
CA ALA A 40 -18.07 -14.08 0.92
C ALA A 40 -19.22 -13.98 -0.10
N GLY A 41 -20.22 -14.87 0.00
CA GLY A 41 -21.49 -14.84 -0.78
C GLY A 41 -21.37 -15.08 -2.28
N HIS A 42 -20.19 -14.86 -2.88
CA HIS A 42 -19.93 -14.98 -4.32
C HIS A 42 -18.67 -15.78 -4.58
N PHE A 43 -18.69 -16.67 -5.58
CA PHE A 43 -17.61 -17.63 -5.83
C PHE A 43 -16.24 -16.97 -6.10
N LYS A 44 -16.20 -15.82 -6.80
CA LYS A 44 -14.93 -15.07 -6.99
C LYS A 44 -14.41 -14.44 -5.71
N VAL A 45 -15.30 -14.00 -4.81
CA VAL A 45 -14.89 -13.46 -3.51
C VAL A 45 -14.32 -14.60 -2.66
N THR A 46 -15.01 -15.74 -2.60
CA THR A 46 -14.53 -16.97 -1.95
C THR A 46 -13.18 -17.42 -2.52
N GLY A 47 -13.01 -17.39 -3.85
CA GLY A 47 -11.74 -17.66 -4.51
C GLY A 47 -10.64 -16.67 -4.11
N GLY A 48 -10.96 -15.39 -3.99
CA GLY A 48 -10.07 -14.35 -3.49
C GLY A 48 -9.57 -14.63 -2.06
N VAL A 49 -10.47 -15.05 -1.17
CA VAL A 49 -10.11 -15.49 0.19
C VAL A 49 -9.15 -16.66 0.15
N LEU A 50 -9.43 -17.68 -0.67
CA LEU A 50 -8.57 -18.86 -0.81
C LEU A 50 -7.17 -18.48 -1.31
N TYR A 51 -7.08 -17.59 -2.30
CA TYR A 51 -5.80 -17.11 -2.81
C TYR A 51 -5.02 -16.34 -1.74
N LEU A 52 -5.66 -15.46 -0.96
CA LEU A 52 -4.99 -14.77 0.13
C LEU A 52 -4.52 -15.73 1.24
N LYS A 53 -5.33 -16.73 1.58
CA LYS A 53 -4.95 -17.79 2.51
C LYS A 53 -3.72 -18.55 2.01
N ASN A 54 -3.75 -19.02 0.76
CA ASN A 54 -2.60 -19.69 0.16
C ASN A 54 -1.36 -18.79 0.10
N ALA A 55 -1.51 -17.48 -0.13
CA ALA A 55 -0.41 -16.53 -0.13
C ALA A 55 0.24 -16.37 1.26
N ALA A 56 -0.52 -16.55 2.34
CA ALA A 56 -0.01 -16.54 3.71
C ALA A 56 0.69 -17.87 4.06
N GLU A 57 0.09 -18.99 3.68
CA GLU A 57 0.53 -20.34 4.07
C GLU A 57 1.63 -20.92 3.17
N LYS A 58 1.76 -20.44 1.92
CA LYS A 58 2.71 -20.98 0.91
C LYS A 58 3.63 -19.89 0.37
N PRO A 59 4.74 -19.58 1.08
CA PRO A 59 5.65 -18.49 0.69
C PRO A 59 6.22 -18.62 -0.74
N ASN A 60 6.47 -19.85 -1.20
CA ASN A 60 6.99 -20.12 -2.56
C ASN A 60 6.02 -19.79 -3.69
N GLN A 61 4.72 -19.66 -3.40
CA GLN A 61 3.69 -19.31 -4.37
C GLN A 61 3.07 -17.94 -4.11
N ARG A 62 3.55 -17.21 -3.08
CA ARG A 62 2.93 -16.00 -2.56
C ARG A 62 2.57 -14.99 -3.65
N ASP A 63 3.52 -14.63 -4.50
CA ASP A 63 3.29 -13.60 -5.53
C ASP A 63 2.25 -14.02 -6.57
N GLN A 64 2.29 -15.30 -6.99
CA GLN A 64 1.28 -15.86 -7.88
C GLN A 64 -0.10 -15.84 -7.22
N GLN A 65 -0.20 -16.23 -5.95
CA GLN A 65 -1.45 -16.25 -5.21
C GLN A 65 -2.01 -14.83 -5.01
N LEU A 66 -1.16 -13.85 -4.66
CA LEU A 66 -1.55 -12.45 -4.56
C LEU A 66 -2.01 -11.86 -5.89
N ALA A 67 -1.35 -12.21 -7.01
CA ALA A 67 -1.78 -11.79 -8.34
C ALA A 67 -3.18 -12.32 -8.68
N GLN A 68 -3.48 -13.57 -8.34
CA GLN A 68 -4.81 -14.14 -8.54
C GLN A 68 -5.86 -13.56 -7.59
N ALA A 69 -5.51 -13.33 -6.33
CA ALA A 69 -6.39 -12.63 -5.39
C ALA A 69 -6.82 -11.27 -5.93
N ARG A 70 -5.86 -10.45 -6.40
CA ARG A 70 -6.16 -9.16 -7.03
C ARG A 70 -7.11 -9.31 -8.20
N LYS A 71 -6.82 -10.24 -9.12
CA LYS A 71 -7.61 -10.44 -10.32
C LYS A 71 -9.06 -10.78 -9.98
N VAL A 72 -9.30 -11.83 -9.18
CA VAL A 72 -10.67 -12.29 -8.93
C VAL A 72 -11.48 -11.32 -8.06
N LEU A 73 -10.84 -10.64 -7.10
CA LEU A 73 -11.52 -9.64 -6.26
C LEU A 73 -11.91 -8.39 -7.07
N THR A 74 -11.02 -7.92 -7.95
CA THR A 74 -11.33 -6.77 -8.82
C THR A 74 -12.36 -7.10 -9.89
N GLU A 75 -12.31 -8.30 -10.49
CA GLU A 75 -13.34 -8.77 -11.42
C GLU A 75 -14.70 -8.93 -10.72
N ALA A 76 -14.75 -9.47 -9.50
CA ALA A 76 -15.98 -9.58 -8.73
C ALA A 76 -16.66 -8.21 -8.55
N ILE A 77 -15.88 -7.20 -8.16
CA ILE A 77 -16.39 -5.84 -7.93
C ILE A 77 -16.77 -5.16 -9.24
N ALA A 78 -15.94 -5.27 -10.29
CA ALA A 78 -16.10 -4.47 -11.51
C ALA A 78 -17.04 -5.09 -12.56
N GLN A 79 -17.15 -6.42 -12.59
CA GLN A 79 -17.87 -7.17 -13.65
C GLN A 79 -19.07 -7.94 -13.10
N ASP A 80 -18.97 -8.49 -11.88
CA ASP A 80 -20.02 -9.35 -11.31
C ASP A 80 -20.90 -8.62 -10.29
N HIS A 81 -20.91 -7.28 -10.34
CA HIS A 81 -21.75 -6.42 -9.50
C HIS A 81 -21.62 -6.67 -7.98
N GLN A 82 -20.41 -7.02 -7.53
CA GLN A 82 -20.12 -7.23 -6.10
C GLN A 82 -19.68 -5.94 -5.39
N GLU A 83 -19.93 -4.75 -5.94
CA GLU A 83 -19.56 -3.48 -5.31
C GLU A 83 -20.31 -3.20 -4.01
N LYS A 84 -21.46 -3.84 -3.79
CA LYS A 84 -22.24 -3.77 -2.55
C LYS A 84 -21.90 -4.88 -1.55
N ASN A 85 -20.99 -5.79 -1.92
CA ASN A 85 -20.57 -6.88 -1.05
C ASN A 85 -19.41 -6.41 -0.15
N PRO A 86 -19.60 -6.30 1.18
CA PRO A 86 -18.54 -5.83 2.09
C PRO A 86 -17.33 -6.75 2.09
N ALA A 87 -17.51 -8.07 1.92
CA ALA A 87 -16.42 -9.04 1.91
C ALA A 87 -15.47 -8.81 0.72
N ALA A 88 -16.01 -8.45 -0.46
CA ALA A 88 -15.19 -8.17 -1.65
C ALA A 88 -14.20 -7.02 -1.39
N TRP A 89 -14.68 -5.91 -0.79
CA TRP A 89 -13.85 -4.77 -0.43
C TRP A 89 -12.90 -5.06 0.72
N TYR A 90 -13.35 -5.79 1.73
CA TYR A 90 -12.53 -6.16 2.88
C TYR A 90 -11.32 -7.02 2.45
N TYR A 91 -11.55 -8.07 1.66
CA TYR A 91 -10.46 -8.93 1.18
C TYR A 91 -9.57 -8.23 0.15
N LEU A 92 -10.11 -7.29 -0.64
CA LEU A 92 -9.28 -6.43 -1.49
C LEU A 92 -8.39 -5.50 -0.65
N GLY A 93 -8.89 -4.99 0.48
CA GLY A 93 -8.09 -4.23 1.44
C GLY A 93 -6.96 -5.06 2.05
N ARG A 94 -7.24 -6.31 2.43
CA ARG A 94 -6.21 -7.26 2.87
C ARG A 94 -5.18 -7.53 1.77
N TYR A 95 -5.60 -7.72 0.52
CA TYR A 95 -4.66 -7.85 -0.60
C TYR A 95 -3.71 -6.64 -0.67
N TYR A 96 -4.23 -5.41 -0.61
CA TYR A 96 -3.41 -4.22 -0.66
C TYR A 96 -2.46 -4.10 0.54
N PHE A 97 -2.90 -4.52 1.72
CA PHE A 97 -2.05 -4.60 2.90
C PHE A 97 -0.87 -5.57 2.68
N GLU A 98 -1.14 -6.77 2.14
CA GLU A 98 -0.13 -7.80 1.88
C GLU A 98 0.94 -7.36 0.87
N VAL A 99 0.58 -6.52 -0.11
CA VAL A 99 1.52 -5.92 -1.07
C VAL A 99 2.06 -4.55 -0.62
N SER A 100 1.78 -4.14 0.62
CA SER A 100 2.19 -2.85 1.20
C SER A 100 1.71 -1.60 0.44
N ASP A 101 0.57 -1.67 -0.23
CA ASP A 101 -0.07 -0.51 -0.85
C ASP A 101 -1.01 0.16 0.17
N ALA A 102 -0.50 1.18 0.86
CA ALA A 102 -1.23 1.92 1.86
C ALA A 102 -2.47 2.64 1.29
N SER A 103 -2.40 3.14 0.05
CA SER A 103 -3.51 3.88 -0.58
C SER A 103 -4.64 2.95 -0.98
N GLY A 104 -4.29 1.80 -1.56
CA GLY A 104 -5.25 0.74 -1.88
C GLY A 104 -5.90 0.19 -0.60
N THR A 105 -5.10 0.00 0.46
CA THR A 105 -5.57 -0.45 1.78
C THR A 105 -6.58 0.53 2.36
N ASP A 106 -6.26 1.82 2.41
CA ASP A 106 -7.15 2.86 2.92
C ASP A 106 -8.50 2.87 2.17
N THR A 107 -8.43 2.91 0.83
CA THR A 107 -9.62 3.02 -0.03
C THR A 107 -10.52 1.80 0.07
N ALA A 108 -9.96 0.59 -0.04
CA ALA A 108 -10.74 -0.64 -0.02
C ALA A 108 -11.38 -0.87 1.37
N PHE A 109 -10.62 -0.62 2.45
CA PHE A 109 -11.19 -0.71 3.79
C PHE A 109 -12.20 0.39 4.10
N ALA A 110 -12.06 1.60 3.56
CA ALA A 110 -13.08 2.63 3.70
C ALA A 110 -14.41 2.19 3.08
N ARG A 111 -14.36 1.51 1.93
CA ARG A 111 -15.56 0.92 1.29
C ARG A 111 -16.12 -0.23 2.11
N ALA A 112 -15.27 -1.11 2.63
CA ALA A 112 -15.69 -2.20 3.51
C ALA A 112 -16.41 -1.68 4.77
N LEU A 113 -15.84 -0.67 5.44
CA LEU A 113 -16.43 -0.04 6.63
C LEU A 113 -17.76 0.67 6.33
N ALA A 114 -17.89 1.29 5.16
CA ALA A 114 -19.15 1.93 4.77
C ALA A 114 -20.29 0.91 4.60
N LEU A 115 -19.98 -0.33 4.19
CA LEU A 115 -20.95 -1.40 3.99
C LEU A 115 -21.16 -2.25 5.25
N GLN A 116 -20.11 -2.44 6.06
CA GLN A 116 -20.13 -3.24 7.29
C GLN A 116 -19.34 -2.53 8.42
N PRO A 117 -19.95 -1.56 9.13
CA PRO A 117 -19.28 -0.82 10.20
C PRO A 117 -18.80 -1.67 11.38
N LYS A 118 -19.42 -2.84 11.60
CA LYS A 118 -19.01 -3.79 12.66
C LYS A 118 -17.57 -4.31 12.50
N CYS A 119 -16.97 -4.14 11.32
CA CYS A 119 -15.59 -4.53 11.05
C CYS A 119 -14.55 -3.45 11.43
N ALA A 120 -14.96 -2.38 12.13
CA ALA A 120 -14.09 -1.27 12.52
C ALA A 120 -12.80 -1.72 13.23
N ASP A 121 -12.92 -2.61 14.21
CA ASP A 121 -11.78 -3.03 15.04
C ASP A 121 -10.80 -3.93 14.28
N ASP A 122 -11.31 -4.82 13.43
CA ASP A 122 -10.45 -5.70 12.61
C ASP A 122 -9.71 -4.87 11.55
N ILE A 123 -10.41 -3.95 10.90
CA ILE A 123 -9.84 -3.04 9.89
C ILE A 123 -8.83 -2.06 10.50
N SER A 124 -9.10 -1.54 11.70
CA SER A 124 -8.17 -0.64 12.38
C SER A 124 -6.85 -1.35 12.68
N GLY A 125 -6.88 -2.63 13.04
CA GLY A 125 -5.69 -3.46 13.22
C GLY A 125 -4.78 -3.50 11.98
N TYR A 126 -5.34 -3.65 10.78
CA TYR A 126 -4.55 -3.59 9.54
C TYR A 126 -4.03 -2.18 9.24
N ARG A 127 -4.88 -1.16 9.43
CA ARG A 127 -4.51 0.22 9.15
C ARG A 127 -3.39 0.72 10.06
N SER A 128 -3.43 0.40 11.36
CA SER A 128 -2.38 0.72 12.32
C SER A 128 -1.06 0.01 12.00
N GLN A 129 -1.10 -1.21 11.44
CA GLN A 129 0.11 -1.93 11.04
C GLN A 129 0.80 -1.27 9.83
N ILE A 130 0.06 -0.86 8.80
CA ILE A 130 0.65 -0.22 7.61
C ILE A 130 0.94 1.27 7.82
N TRP A 131 0.35 1.89 8.85
CA TRP A 131 0.56 3.28 9.23
C TRP A 131 2.05 3.61 9.42
N ALA A 132 2.79 2.80 10.18
CA ALA A 132 4.20 3.09 10.50
C ALA A 132 5.07 3.16 9.25
N LYS A 133 4.87 2.22 8.32
CA LYS A 133 5.53 2.23 7.01
C LYS A 133 5.17 3.47 6.20
N THR A 134 3.91 3.89 6.27
CA THR A 134 3.41 5.08 5.54
C THR A 134 4.03 6.37 6.07
N VAL A 135 4.10 6.55 7.39
CA VAL A 135 4.77 7.72 8.01
C VAL A 135 6.26 7.72 7.72
N ASN A 136 6.94 6.58 7.84
CA ASN A 136 8.36 6.49 7.55
C ASN A 136 8.66 6.81 6.07
N GLY A 137 7.80 6.39 5.14
CA GLY A 137 7.87 6.80 3.74
C GLY A 137 7.71 8.31 3.56
N GLY A 138 6.79 8.94 4.31
CA GLY A 138 6.63 10.40 4.31
C GLY A 138 7.85 11.14 4.84
N LEU A 139 8.44 10.65 5.95
CA LEU A 139 9.66 11.22 6.52
C LEU A 139 10.85 11.08 5.56
N ALA A 140 11.01 9.93 4.91
CA ALA A 140 12.06 9.73 3.91
C ALA A 140 11.87 10.67 2.71
N ALA A 141 10.65 10.78 2.19
CA ALA A 141 10.34 11.72 1.11
C ALA A 141 10.66 13.17 1.50
N TRP A 142 10.36 13.57 2.74
CA TRP A 142 10.68 14.90 3.24
C TRP A 142 12.19 15.13 3.32
N GLN A 143 12.95 14.17 3.86
CA GLN A 143 14.42 14.24 3.92
C GLN A 143 15.08 14.33 2.54
N GLU A 144 14.45 13.73 1.53
CA GLU A 144 14.87 13.80 0.13
C GLU A 144 14.42 15.10 -0.60
N GLY A 145 13.77 16.03 0.11
CA GLY A 145 13.22 17.27 -0.48
C GLY A 145 11.96 17.05 -1.32
N LYS A 146 11.38 15.85 -1.32
CA LYS A 146 10.14 15.50 -2.04
C LYS A 146 8.92 15.84 -1.17
N GLU A 147 8.77 17.12 -0.85
CA GLU A 147 7.79 17.59 0.12
C GLU A 147 6.34 17.30 -0.26
N ASP A 148 5.96 17.44 -1.54
CA ASP A 148 4.60 17.11 -2.00
C ASP A 148 4.26 15.64 -1.75
N SER A 149 5.22 14.75 -1.99
CA SER A 149 5.09 13.32 -1.69
C SER A 149 4.97 13.08 -0.19
N ALA A 150 5.74 13.79 0.63
CA ALA A 150 5.68 13.70 2.08
C ALA A 150 4.30 14.12 2.60
N VAL A 151 3.76 15.24 2.13
CA VAL A 151 2.41 15.73 2.47
C VAL A 151 1.34 14.68 2.15
N VAL A 152 1.39 14.09 0.95
CA VAL A 152 0.44 13.04 0.54
C VAL A 152 0.53 11.83 1.48
N LEU A 153 1.74 11.39 1.83
CA LEU A 153 1.94 10.23 2.71
C LEU A 153 1.52 10.51 4.15
N PHE A 154 1.79 11.70 4.70
CA PHE A 154 1.32 12.05 6.03
C PHE A 154 -0.21 12.17 6.09
N HIS A 155 -0.86 12.71 5.05
CA HIS A 155 -2.31 12.70 4.97
C HIS A 155 -2.89 11.29 4.90
N LEU A 156 -2.26 10.39 4.15
CA LEU A 156 -2.66 8.99 4.10
C LEU A 156 -2.51 8.32 5.47
N ALA A 157 -1.37 8.54 6.14
CA ALA A 157 -1.15 8.04 7.49
C ALA A 157 -2.19 8.57 8.50
N ALA A 158 -2.56 9.84 8.42
CA ALA A 158 -3.60 10.42 9.26
C ALA A 158 -5.00 9.80 9.03
N ARG A 159 -5.29 9.27 7.83
CA ARG A 159 -6.55 8.53 7.57
C ARG A 159 -6.49 7.07 8.03
N LEU A 160 -5.31 6.45 7.94
CA LEU A 160 -5.09 5.08 8.41
C LEU A 160 -5.24 4.99 9.93
N ASP A 161 -4.63 5.92 10.67
CA ASP A 161 -4.75 6.02 12.12
C ASP A 161 -5.04 7.47 12.54
N PRO A 162 -6.33 7.85 12.63
CA PRO A 162 -6.74 9.21 13.01
C PRO A 162 -6.46 9.57 14.47
N THR A 163 -6.18 8.58 15.32
CA THR A 163 -5.89 8.77 16.75
C THR A 163 -4.42 8.98 17.03
N ASN A 164 -3.57 8.68 16.04
CA ASN A 164 -2.13 8.88 16.18
C ASN A 164 -1.76 10.34 15.85
N PRO A 165 -1.13 11.09 16.77
CA PRO A 165 -0.79 12.49 16.55
C PRO A 165 0.39 12.70 15.59
N LYS A 166 1.22 11.67 15.35
CA LYS A 166 2.50 11.84 14.65
C LYS A 166 2.38 12.32 13.20
N PRO A 167 1.43 11.83 12.36
CA PRO A 167 1.25 12.36 11.02
C PRO A 167 0.87 13.84 11.00
N PHE A 168 0.05 14.28 11.96
CA PHE A 168 -0.32 15.68 12.12
C PHE A 168 0.86 16.53 12.56
N SER A 169 1.68 16.05 13.51
CA SER A 169 2.91 16.74 13.91
C SER A 169 3.92 16.86 12.75
N ALA A 170 4.01 15.83 11.90
CA ALA A 170 4.87 15.85 10.71
C ALA A 170 4.38 16.88 9.66
N LEU A 171 3.06 16.91 9.39
CA LEU A 171 2.45 17.94 8.54
C LEU A 171 2.71 19.35 9.12
N ALA A 172 2.50 19.54 10.42
CA ALA A 172 2.73 20.82 11.08
C ALA A 172 4.19 21.29 10.93
N GLY A 173 5.15 20.39 11.16
CA GLY A 173 6.57 20.70 10.97
C GLY A 173 6.90 21.08 9.53
N LEU A 174 6.36 20.36 8.55
CA LEU A 174 6.58 20.67 7.13
C LEU A 174 6.01 22.04 6.74
N TYR A 175 4.82 22.40 7.21
CA TYR A 175 4.25 23.73 6.96
C TYR A 175 5.01 24.84 7.69
N ALA A 176 5.49 24.58 8.91
CA ALA A 176 6.32 25.53 9.66
C ALA A 176 7.66 25.79 8.95
N THR A 177 8.29 24.77 8.37
CA THR A 177 9.53 24.96 7.57
C THR A 177 9.34 25.77 6.28
N LYS A 178 8.08 26.01 5.88
CA LYS A 178 7.71 26.82 4.71
C LYS A 178 7.19 28.20 5.08
N ASP A 179 7.36 28.62 6.34
CA ASP A 179 6.80 29.85 6.90
C ASP A 179 5.26 29.95 6.74
N ASN A 180 4.58 28.81 6.63
CA ASN A 180 3.12 28.72 6.53
C ASN A 180 2.53 28.42 7.92
N ASP A 181 2.70 29.40 8.81
CA ASP A 181 2.36 29.29 10.23
C ASP A 181 0.87 29.02 10.48
N ASP A 182 -0.02 29.59 9.64
CA ASP A 182 -1.45 29.33 9.72
C ASP A 182 -1.78 27.85 9.53
N SER A 183 -1.18 27.22 8.51
CA SER A 183 -1.36 25.79 8.25
C SER A 183 -0.69 24.95 9.34
N ALA A 184 0.51 25.33 9.77
CA ALA A 184 1.22 24.65 10.85
C ALA A 184 0.41 24.64 12.16
N LEU A 185 -0.20 25.77 12.52
CA LEU A 185 -1.05 25.89 13.69
C LEU A 185 -2.27 24.97 13.62
N VAL A 186 -2.91 24.85 12.46
CA VAL A 186 -4.03 23.92 12.25
C VAL A 186 -3.60 22.48 12.55
N TYR A 187 -2.46 22.04 12.00
CA TYR A 187 -1.99 20.67 12.19
C TYR A 187 -1.47 20.40 13.60
N TYR A 188 -0.83 21.36 14.28
CA TYR A 188 -0.48 21.19 15.70
C TYR A 188 -1.72 21.04 16.58
N ARG A 189 -2.80 21.78 16.30
CA ARG A 189 -4.08 21.60 17.00
C ARG A 189 -4.69 20.23 16.73
N GLN A 190 -4.62 19.74 15.49
CA GLN A 190 -5.07 18.39 15.15
C GLN A 190 -4.22 17.31 15.86
N ALA A 191 -2.90 17.48 15.93
CA ALA A 191 -2.03 16.56 16.67
C ALA A 191 -2.41 16.49 18.16
N ALA A 192 -2.60 17.65 18.80
CA ALA A 192 -3.03 17.70 20.20
C ALA A 192 -4.43 17.09 20.42
N ALA A 193 -5.35 17.26 19.47
CA ALA A 193 -6.68 16.67 19.51
C ALA A 193 -6.65 15.14 19.30
N ALA A 194 -5.86 14.64 18.35
CA ALA A 194 -5.69 13.22 18.07
C ALA A 194 -5.11 12.48 19.27
N ALA A 195 -4.07 13.05 19.91
CA ALA A 195 -3.50 12.50 21.13
C ALA A 195 -4.52 12.45 22.30
N GLY A 196 -5.51 13.33 22.31
CA GLY A 196 -6.57 13.35 23.31
C GLY A 196 -6.03 13.31 24.75
N SER A 197 -6.57 12.41 25.56
CA SER A 197 -6.08 12.11 26.92
C SER A 197 -5.24 10.84 26.99
N ASP A 198 -4.76 10.31 25.86
CA ASP A 198 -3.92 9.12 25.82
C ASP A 198 -2.55 9.41 26.43
N THR A 199 -2.19 8.67 27.48
CA THR A 199 -0.92 8.84 28.18
C THR A 199 0.27 8.41 27.32
N THR A 200 0.06 7.52 26.34
CA THR A 200 1.06 7.11 25.34
C THR A 200 1.57 8.31 24.56
N PHE A 201 0.67 9.24 24.23
CA PHE A 201 0.94 10.43 23.42
C PHE A 201 1.02 11.72 24.24
N ALA A 202 1.18 11.62 25.56
CA ALA A 202 1.23 12.80 26.44
C ALA A 202 2.37 13.77 26.05
N ARG A 203 3.52 13.24 25.63
CA ARG A 203 4.65 14.04 25.12
C ARG A 203 4.31 14.70 23.79
N ASP A 204 3.84 13.92 22.81
CA ASP A 204 3.45 14.45 21.49
C ASP A 204 2.38 15.56 21.62
N ARG A 205 1.41 15.39 22.53
CA ARG A 205 0.41 16.43 22.85
C ARG A 205 1.05 17.69 23.42
N LYS A 206 1.93 17.54 24.41
CA LYS A 206 2.64 18.67 25.02
C LYS A 206 3.46 19.44 23.98
N ASP A 207 4.18 18.72 23.12
CA ASP A 207 5.02 19.31 22.09
C ASP A 207 4.17 20.04 21.05
N ALA A 208 3.08 19.44 20.60
CA ALA A 208 2.14 20.07 19.67
C ALA A 208 1.54 21.36 20.23
N LEU A 209 1.07 21.35 21.49
CA LEU A 209 0.54 22.55 22.15
C LEU A 209 1.61 23.63 22.34
N SER A 210 2.83 23.23 22.70
CA SER A 210 3.96 24.15 22.88
C SER A 210 4.35 24.82 21.57
N ASN A 211 4.40 24.07 20.47
CA ASN A 211 4.70 24.62 19.15
C ASN A 211 3.57 25.51 18.64
N ALA A 212 2.30 25.11 18.81
CA ALA A 212 1.15 25.97 18.51
C ALA A 212 1.20 27.29 19.27
N TRP A 213 1.55 27.26 20.56
CA TRP A 213 1.70 28.46 21.38
C TRP A 213 2.81 29.38 20.86
N ARG A 214 3.99 28.81 20.52
CA ARG A 214 5.11 29.60 19.97
C ARG A 214 4.69 30.34 18.70
N LEU A 215 4.00 29.67 17.78
CA LEU A 215 3.50 30.28 16.54
C LEU A 215 2.49 31.41 16.82
N LEU A 216 1.60 31.22 17.80
CA LEU A 216 0.63 32.26 18.19
C LEU A 216 1.27 33.49 18.82
N VAL A 217 2.35 33.29 19.59
CA VAL A 217 3.09 34.41 20.22
C VAL A 217 3.96 35.13 19.18
N SER A 218 4.59 34.40 18.25
CA SER A 218 5.40 35.01 17.19
C SER A 218 4.56 35.79 16.16
N SER A 219 3.31 35.40 15.94
CA SER A 219 2.38 36.08 15.02
C SER A 219 1.66 37.31 15.59
N GLY A 220 1.94 37.69 16.85
CA GLY A 220 1.44 38.92 17.49
C GLY A 220 -0.07 38.89 17.85
N PRO A 221 -0.59 39.94 18.53
CA PRO A 221 -1.95 39.98 19.08
C PRO A 221 -3.09 39.99 18.03
N ALA A 222 -2.78 39.96 16.74
CA ALA A 222 -3.78 39.82 15.68
C ALA A 222 -4.27 38.37 15.52
N ALA A 223 -3.41 37.37 15.75
CA ALA A 223 -3.74 35.95 15.62
C ALA A 223 -4.53 35.40 16.84
N THR A 224 -4.40 36.00 18.01
CA THR A 224 -5.13 35.60 19.23
C THR A 224 -6.63 35.90 19.15
N ARG A 225 -7.06 36.84 18.30
CA ARG A 225 -8.49 37.18 18.12
C ARG A 225 -9.29 36.15 17.32
N SER A 226 -8.66 35.31 16.50
CA SER A 226 -9.34 34.20 15.80
C SER A 226 -9.36 32.91 16.62
N ALA A 227 -8.62 32.86 17.73
CA ALA A 227 -8.54 31.74 18.66
C ALA A 227 -9.55 31.83 19.82
N GLY A 228 -10.76 32.36 19.56
CA GLY A 228 -11.85 32.31 20.53
C GLY A 228 -12.23 30.86 20.88
N PRO A 229 -12.77 30.59 22.08
CA PRO A 229 -13.08 29.25 22.52
C PRO A 229 -14.16 28.67 21.60
N SER A 230 -13.74 27.81 20.69
CA SER A 230 -14.66 26.91 20.00
C SER A 230 -15.24 25.99 21.06
N ARG A 231 -16.40 26.36 21.62
CA ARG A 231 -17.25 25.40 22.34
C ARG A 231 -17.52 24.27 21.37
N ALA A 232 -16.74 23.21 21.49
CA ALA A 232 -16.94 21.97 20.77
C ALA A 232 -18.21 21.32 21.31
N THR A 233 -19.36 21.77 20.81
CA THR A 233 -20.52 20.88 20.73
C THR A 233 -20.11 19.74 19.79
N PRO A 234 -20.24 18.47 20.18
CA PRO A 234 -19.89 17.34 19.32
C PRO A 234 -20.96 17.21 18.23
N ARG A 235 -20.89 18.09 17.23
CA ARG A 235 -21.73 18.00 16.04
C ARG A 235 -20.93 17.21 15.02
N SER A 236 -21.31 15.94 14.89
CA SER A 236 -20.97 14.96 13.84
C SER A 236 -19.90 15.45 12.86
N SER A 237 -18.73 14.83 12.96
CA SER A 237 -17.59 14.85 12.02
C SER A 237 -18.00 15.04 10.55
N ARG A 238 -18.28 16.29 10.16
CA ARG A 238 -18.41 16.68 8.76
C ARG A 238 -16.98 16.95 8.31
N SER A 239 -16.36 15.86 7.90
CA SER A 239 -14.98 15.82 7.54
C SER A 239 -14.70 16.73 6.35
N TRP A 240 -13.73 17.63 6.51
CA TRP A 240 -13.16 18.38 5.40
C TRP A 240 -12.19 17.45 4.66
N TRP A 241 -12.74 16.40 4.04
CA TRP A 241 -12.03 15.58 3.06
C TRP A 241 -12.65 15.89 1.70
N PRO A 242 -11.85 16.29 0.69
CA PRO A 242 -12.40 16.46 -0.65
C PRO A 242 -12.97 15.12 -1.12
N PRO A 243 -14.13 15.11 -1.81
CA PRO A 243 -14.69 13.88 -2.35
C PRO A 243 -13.66 13.26 -3.31
N HIS A 244 -13.38 11.97 -3.12
CA HIS A 244 -12.61 11.18 -4.08
C HIS A 244 -13.25 11.36 -5.47
N SER A 245 -12.52 12.03 -6.36
CA SER A 245 -12.86 12.03 -7.77
C SER A 245 -12.68 10.59 -8.27
N PRO A 246 -13.72 9.91 -8.80
CA PRO A 246 -13.51 8.65 -9.48
C PRO A 246 -12.66 8.95 -10.71
N GLY A 247 -11.40 8.47 -10.68
CA GLY A 247 -10.50 8.52 -11.82
C GLY A 247 -11.24 8.03 -13.06
N LYS A 248 -11.26 8.87 -14.09
CA LYS A 248 -11.82 8.56 -15.39
C LYS A 248 -11.24 7.23 -15.86
N ARG A 249 -12.12 6.28 -16.18
CA ARG A 249 -11.77 5.03 -16.87
C ARG A 249 -11.00 5.39 -18.14
N VAL A 250 -9.70 5.17 -18.15
CA VAL A 250 -8.96 4.95 -19.40
C VAL A 250 -9.27 3.51 -19.79
N ALA A 251 -10.22 3.35 -20.70
CA ALA A 251 -10.51 2.05 -21.29
C ALA A 251 -9.28 1.56 -22.08
N PRO A 252 -8.92 0.27 -22.02
CA PRO A 252 -7.89 -0.28 -22.89
C PRO A 252 -8.43 -0.29 -24.32
N ARG A 253 -7.77 0.47 -25.20
CA ARG A 253 -8.07 0.50 -26.64
C ARG A 253 -7.76 -0.88 -27.22
N SER A 254 -8.82 -1.66 -27.49
CA SER A 254 -8.74 -2.96 -28.14
C SER A 254 -8.14 -2.81 -29.55
N LEU A 255 -7.05 -3.52 -29.81
CA LEU A 255 -6.54 -3.80 -31.14
C LEU A 255 -7.59 -4.63 -31.90
N ARG A 256 -8.35 -3.97 -32.79
CA ARG A 256 -9.13 -4.66 -33.83
C ARG A 256 -8.48 -4.38 -35.17
N ARG A 257 -7.92 -5.44 -35.74
CA ARG A 257 -7.39 -5.52 -37.10
C ARG A 257 -8.57 -5.72 -38.05
N THR A 258 -8.90 -4.74 -38.88
CA THR A 258 -9.61 -4.96 -40.14
C THR A 258 -9.10 -4.00 -41.21
N SER A 259 -8.81 -4.61 -42.34
CA SER A 259 -8.31 -4.12 -43.62
C SER A 259 -9.22 -3.12 -44.32
N GLY A 260 -8.60 -2.26 -45.15
CA GLY A 260 -9.17 -1.84 -46.44
C GLY A 260 -9.31 -0.33 -46.67
N SER A 261 -8.45 0.18 -47.57
CA SER A 261 -8.70 1.22 -48.61
C SER A 261 -9.24 2.60 -48.18
N SER A 262 -8.89 3.76 -48.75
CA SER A 262 -7.78 4.34 -49.53
C SER A 262 -8.08 5.86 -49.56
N SER A 263 -7.15 6.67 -50.07
CA SER A 263 -7.16 8.14 -50.19
C SER A 263 -6.90 8.90 -48.88
N GLY A 264 -5.97 9.85 -48.78
CA GLY A 264 -5.14 10.53 -49.75
C GLY A 264 -4.97 11.97 -49.28
N THR A 265 -3.93 12.27 -48.50
CA THR A 265 -3.38 13.64 -48.38
C THR A 265 -2.02 13.62 -47.69
N ARG A 266 -1.07 14.31 -48.33
CA ARG A 266 0.37 14.39 -48.06
C ARG A 266 0.65 15.48 -47.01
N PRO A 267 1.53 15.29 -46.01
CA PRO A 267 2.04 16.39 -45.20
C PRO A 267 3.29 17.04 -45.86
N PRO A 268 3.58 18.32 -45.59
CA PRO A 268 4.71 19.03 -46.21
C PRO A 268 6.06 18.66 -45.58
N ALA A 269 7.10 18.72 -46.40
CA ALA A 269 8.49 18.38 -46.10
C ALA A 269 9.19 19.39 -45.15
N PRO A 270 10.16 18.96 -44.33
CA PRO A 270 10.98 19.88 -43.53
C PRO A 270 12.11 20.51 -44.35
N ARG A 271 12.39 21.78 -44.01
CA ARG A 271 13.41 22.64 -44.64
C ARG A 271 14.84 22.13 -44.40
N ARG A 272 15.60 22.21 -45.47
CA ARG A 272 17.03 21.92 -45.65
C ARG A 272 17.88 22.98 -44.93
N TRP A 273 18.84 22.56 -44.10
CA TRP A 273 19.98 23.39 -43.70
C TRP A 273 21.26 22.71 -44.17
N SER A 274 22.07 23.48 -44.90
CA SER A 274 23.29 23.07 -45.57
C SER A 274 24.49 23.15 -44.63
N ALA A 275 25.40 22.19 -44.74
CA ALA A 275 26.74 22.22 -44.14
C ALA A 275 27.76 22.92 -45.07
N PRO A 276 28.85 23.46 -44.50
CA PRO A 276 30.20 23.34 -45.05
C PRO A 276 31.08 22.62 -44.01
N GLY A 277 32.10 21.79 -44.26
CA GLY A 277 33.02 21.57 -45.37
C GLY A 277 34.27 20.97 -44.70
N ARG A 278 34.74 19.79 -45.13
CA ARG A 278 36.03 19.18 -44.71
C ARG A 278 37.16 19.67 -45.63
N PRO A 279 38.42 19.61 -45.18
CA PRO A 279 39.39 18.64 -45.74
C PRO A 279 40.33 18.06 -44.65
N GLY A 280 41.10 16.97 -44.77
CA GLY A 280 41.41 15.93 -45.76
C GLY A 280 42.24 14.83 -45.03
N ARG A 281 41.93 13.53 -45.18
CA ARG A 281 42.60 12.48 -45.99
C ARG A 281 44.08 12.16 -45.69
N ARG A 282 44.33 10.88 -45.34
CA ARG A 282 45.27 9.86 -45.93
C ARG A 282 44.82 8.48 -45.39
N SER A 283 44.20 7.58 -46.18
CA SER A 283 44.75 6.44 -46.99
C SER A 283 45.75 5.57 -46.20
N VAL A 284 45.59 4.24 -46.09
CA VAL A 284 45.91 3.15 -47.07
C VAL A 284 45.24 1.83 -46.55
N SER A 285 44.30 1.18 -47.26
CA SER A 285 44.36 0.08 -48.28
C SER A 285 44.44 -1.38 -47.78
N SER A 286 43.55 -2.22 -48.37
CA SER A 286 43.69 -3.64 -48.79
C SER A 286 43.97 -4.72 -47.71
N SER A 287 43.45 -5.95 -47.69
CA SER A 287 42.79 -6.80 -48.70
C SER A 287 42.19 -8.06 -48.01
N ARG A 288 41.10 -8.62 -48.56
CA ARG A 288 40.71 -10.06 -48.42
C ARG A 288 41.38 -10.85 -49.56
N PRO A 289 41.71 -12.16 -49.45
CA PRO A 289 40.71 -13.23 -49.73
C PRO A 289 40.94 -14.67 -49.15
N THR A 290 39.89 -15.49 -49.26
CA THR A 290 39.79 -16.96 -49.60
C THR A 290 40.33 -18.12 -48.72
N ALA A 291 39.36 -18.92 -48.23
CA ALA A 291 39.14 -20.39 -48.30
C ALA A 291 40.28 -21.43 -48.50
N ARG A 292 40.28 -22.49 -47.65
CA ARG A 292 40.51 -23.95 -47.91
C ARG A 292 40.29 -24.72 -46.58
N ARG A 293 39.30 -25.58 -46.39
CA ARG A 293 39.09 -26.98 -46.84
C ARG A 293 40.18 -27.97 -46.40
N TRP A 294 39.88 -28.79 -45.39
CA TRP A 294 40.33 -30.19 -45.29
C TRP A 294 39.18 -31.08 -44.80
N ARG A 295 38.88 -32.11 -45.60
CA ARG A 295 38.18 -33.36 -45.23
C ARG A 295 39.24 -34.24 -44.52
N THR A 296 38.89 -35.17 -43.62
CA THR A 296 38.44 -36.53 -43.98
C THR A 296 37.87 -37.32 -42.79
N ARG A 297 36.81 -38.11 -43.08
CA ARG A 297 36.46 -39.50 -42.64
C ARG A 297 36.43 -39.82 -41.13
N SER A 298 35.47 -40.54 -40.52
CA SER A 298 34.63 -41.66 -41.01
C SER A 298 33.42 -41.89 -40.07
N ARG A 299 32.25 -42.17 -40.65
CA ARG A 299 31.10 -42.92 -40.06
C ARG A 299 31.31 -44.44 -40.32
N PRO A 300 30.42 -45.39 -39.97
CA PRO A 300 29.27 -45.42 -39.02
C PRO A 300 29.19 -46.75 -38.19
N ARG A 301 28.22 -46.88 -37.27
CA ARG A 301 27.23 -47.99 -37.19
C ARG A 301 26.35 -47.91 -35.93
N SER A 302 25.06 -47.67 -36.14
CA SER A 302 23.95 -48.22 -35.33
C SER A 302 23.46 -49.51 -36.04
N PRO A 303 22.40 -50.23 -35.65
CA PRO A 303 21.51 -50.15 -34.45
C PRO A 303 21.22 -51.55 -33.83
N ARG A 304 20.41 -51.63 -32.76
CA ARG A 304 19.34 -52.66 -32.62
C ARG A 304 18.42 -52.39 -31.43
N CYS A 305 17.14 -52.67 -31.68
CA CYS A 305 15.96 -52.55 -30.83
C CYS A 305 15.91 -53.61 -29.72
N ALA A 306 15.19 -53.31 -28.64
CA ALA A 306 14.43 -54.32 -27.90
C ALA A 306 13.15 -53.68 -27.33
N THR A 307 12.03 -54.24 -27.78
CA THR A 307 10.64 -53.98 -27.46
C THR A 307 10.25 -54.82 -26.24
N ILE A 308 9.65 -54.28 -25.18
CA ILE A 308 8.74 -55.02 -24.29
C ILE A 308 7.66 -54.04 -23.77
N SER A 309 6.39 -54.40 -23.97
CA SER A 309 5.19 -53.81 -23.35
C SER A 309 4.48 -54.91 -22.50
N PRO A 310 3.35 -54.65 -21.80
CA PRO A 310 3.15 -54.94 -20.37
C PRO A 310 2.17 -56.11 -20.10
N PRO A 311 1.69 -56.30 -18.85
CA PRO A 311 0.23 -56.41 -18.67
C PRO A 311 -0.37 -55.72 -17.41
N ILE A 312 -1.44 -54.96 -17.66
CA ILE A 312 -2.83 -54.92 -17.12
C ILE A 312 -3.16 -55.50 -15.70
N PRO A 313 -4.20 -54.96 -15.00
CA PRO A 313 -4.49 -55.13 -13.56
C PRO A 313 -5.68 -56.08 -13.22
N THR A 314 -6.08 -56.09 -11.93
CA THR A 314 -7.35 -56.53 -11.25
C THR A 314 -7.26 -57.79 -10.37
N PRO A 315 -8.16 -57.99 -9.37
CA PRO A 315 -9.26 -57.14 -8.87
C PRO A 315 -8.94 -56.33 -7.59
#